data_AF-A0A5A8AGI6-F1
#
_entry.id   AF-A0A5A8AGI6-F1
#
_cell.length_a   1.000
_cell.length_b   1.000
_cell.length_c   1.000
_cell.angle_alpha   90.00
_cell.angle_beta   90.00
_cell.angle_gamma   90.00
#
_symmetry.space_group_name_H-M   'P 1'
#
loop_
_entity.id
_entity.type
_entity.pdbx_description
1 polymer ?
#
loop_
_entity_poly.entity_id
_entity_poly.type
_entity_poly.pdbx_seq_one_letter_code
_entity_poly.pdbx_strand_id
1 'polypeptide(L)'
;MILLAGVFSCNEKEYKEDEVNSVDRKASIETELSVEHIDTADVLVTRHKIWKDKKLFKEIIKRDTIPSLGDTLMESEDKDGVVHKDNSKKDYEFYITVQ
;
A
#
# COMPACT_ATOMS: atom_id res chain seq x y z
N MET A 1 -32.93 -45.89 8.23
CA MET A 1 -32.75 -44.57 7.59
C MET A 1 -31.43 -44.02 8.10
N ILE A 2 -30.35 -44.25 7.36
CA ILE A 2 -28.99 -43.85 7.74
C ILE A 2 -28.85 -42.36 7.43
N LEU A 3 -28.69 -41.53 8.47
CA LEU A 3 -28.39 -40.10 8.31
C LEU A 3 -26.92 -39.95 7.90
N LEU A 4 -26.71 -39.43 6.71
CA LEU A 4 -25.41 -39.06 6.16
C LEU A 4 -24.98 -37.72 6.76
N ALA A 5 -24.01 -37.75 7.67
CA ALA A 5 -23.39 -36.55 8.23
C ALA A 5 -22.37 -35.99 7.23
N GLY A 6 -22.76 -34.93 6.50
CA GLY A 6 -21.85 -34.17 5.65
C GLY A 6 -21.00 -33.23 6.50
N VAL A 7 -19.69 -33.46 6.51
CA VAL A 7 -18.68 -32.50 7.01
C VAL A 7 -18.57 -31.35 6.01
N PHE A 8 -19.20 -30.23 6.33
CA PHE A 8 -18.87 -28.95 5.71
C PHE A 8 -17.52 -28.49 6.27
N SER A 9 -16.46 -28.68 5.48
CA SER A 9 -15.18 -28.02 5.70
C SER A 9 -15.35 -26.53 5.40
N CYS A 10 -15.65 -25.72 6.42
CA CYS A 10 -15.51 -24.28 6.33
C CYS A 10 -14.02 -23.97 6.12
N ASN A 11 -13.64 -23.64 4.88
CA ASN A 11 -12.41 -22.92 4.63
C ASN A 11 -12.58 -21.51 5.22
N GLU A 12 -12.29 -21.38 6.51
CA GLU A 12 -12.14 -20.10 7.17
C GLU A 12 -10.99 -19.38 6.46
N LYS A 13 -11.35 -18.41 5.61
CA LYS A 13 -10.38 -17.41 5.17
C LYS A 13 -9.97 -16.69 6.45
N GLU A 14 -8.70 -16.82 6.83
CA GLU A 14 -8.09 -16.03 7.90
C GLU A 14 -8.21 -14.56 7.52
N TYR A 15 -9.28 -13.91 7.97
CA TYR A 15 -9.36 -12.46 7.97
C TYR A 15 -8.37 -11.99 9.02
N LYS A 16 -7.26 -11.38 8.58
CA LYS A 16 -6.40 -10.63 9.48
C LYS A 16 -7.26 -9.49 10.03
N GLU A 17 -7.66 -9.57 11.29
CA GLU A 17 -8.56 -8.59 11.94
C GLU A 17 -8.04 -7.14 11.84
N ASP A 18 -6.73 -6.97 11.67
CA ASP A 18 -6.06 -5.67 11.60
C ASP A 18 -6.05 -5.01 10.21
N GLU A 19 -6.59 -5.67 9.18
CA GLU A 19 -6.64 -5.08 7.83
C GLU A 19 -7.86 -4.15 7.69
N VAL A 20 -7.59 -2.84 7.75
CA VAL A 20 -8.62 -1.81 7.55
C VAL A 20 -9.05 -1.81 6.09
N ASN A 21 -10.15 -2.50 5.80
CA ASN A 21 -10.69 -2.64 4.44
C ASN A 21 -11.33 -1.35 3.89
N SER A 22 -11.63 -0.37 4.76
CA SER A 22 -12.17 0.93 4.35
C SER A 22 -11.96 2.00 5.42
N VAL A 23 -11.75 3.24 4.99
CA VAL A 23 -11.56 4.40 5.87
C VAL A 23 -12.92 4.87 6.42
N ASP A 24 -13.09 4.95 7.75
CA ASP A 24 -14.27 5.56 8.37
C ASP A 24 -14.22 7.09 8.20
N ARG A 25 -15.01 7.62 7.26
CA ARG A 25 -15.02 9.05 6.92
C ARG A 25 -15.81 9.93 7.89
N LYS A 26 -16.34 9.40 9.00
CA LYS A 26 -17.10 10.19 9.97
C LYS A 26 -16.22 11.19 10.69
N ALA A 27 -15.07 10.74 11.19
CA ALA A 27 -14.07 11.57 11.86
C ALA A 27 -12.73 10.82 11.83
N SER A 28 -11.97 10.98 10.75
CA SER A 28 -10.68 10.28 10.58
C SER A 28 -9.68 11.11 9.81
N ILE A 29 -8.42 10.71 9.92
CA ILE A 29 -7.32 11.20 9.10
C ILE A 29 -6.74 9.98 8.38
N GLU A 30 -6.76 10.02 7.06
CA GLU A 30 -6.11 9.04 6.20
C GLU A 30 -4.77 9.63 5.75
N THR A 31 -3.68 8.89 5.99
CA THR A 31 -2.32 9.30 5.59
C THR A 31 -1.80 8.33 4.54
N GLU A 32 -1.40 8.87 3.39
CA GLU A 32 -0.79 8.14 2.28
C GLU A 32 0.65 8.64 2.12
N LEU A 33 1.61 7.71 2.14
CA LEU A 33 3.02 7.96 1.88
C LEU A 33 3.38 7.31 0.54
N SER A 34 4.04 8.07 -0.33
CA SER A 34 4.55 7.55 -1.60
C SER A 34 5.87 8.22 -1.97
N VAL A 35 6.61 7.59 -2.88
CA VAL A 35 7.83 8.13 -3.46
C VAL A 35 7.63 8.30 -4.95
N GLU A 36 7.97 9.48 -5.46
CA GLU A 36 8.10 9.74 -6.89
C GLU A 36 9.59 9.78 -7.24
N HIS A 37 10.04 8.90 -8.14
CA HIS A 37 11.40 8.92 -8.65
C HIS A 37 11.53 9.95 -9.77
N ILE A 38 12.38 10.96 -9.60
CA ILE A 38 12.72 11.95 -10.62
C ILE A 38 14.21 11.83 -11.00
N ASP A 39 14.63 12.39 -12.13
CA ASP A 39 15.95 12.09 -12.73
C ASP A 39 17.14 12.26 -11.77
N THR A 40 17.13 13.30 -10.92
CA THR A 40 18.27 13.66 -10.05
C THR A 40 18.01 13.45 -8.57
N ALA A 41 16.80 13.08 -8.16
CA ALA A 41 16.41 12.93 -6.76
C ALA A 41 15.13 12.10 -6.64
N ASP A 42 14.74 11.76 -5.42
CA ASP A 42 13.42 11.20 -5.15
C ASP A 42 12.58 12.23 -4.40
N VAL A 43 11.27 12.16 -4.54
CA VAL A 43 10.32 13.06 -3.85
C VAL A 43 9.44 12.23 -2.93
N LEU A 44 9.56 12.46 -1.62
CA LEU A 44 8.61 11.95 -0.65
C LEU A 44 7.33 12.77 -0.72
N VAL A 45 6.22 12.11 -1.04
CA VAL A 45 4.89 12.71 -1.04
C VAL A 45 4.12 12.18 0.17
N THR A 46 3.72 13.09 1.05
CA THR A 46 2.83 12.79 2.18
C THR A 46 1.49 13.48 1.96
N ARG A 47 0.42 12.69 1.89
CA ARG A 47 -0.95 13.18 1.68
C ARG A 47 -1.80 12.84 2.90
N HIS A 48 -2.27 13.87 3.59
CA HIS A 48 -3.24 13.73 4.67
C HIS A 48 -4.62 14.15 4.19
N LYS A 49 -5.58 13.21 4.18
CA LYS A 49 -7.00 13.49 3.95
C LYS A 49 -7.72 13.53 5.28
N ILE A 50 -8.23 14.71 5.65
CA ILE A 50 -8.99 14.93 6.87
C ILE A 50 -10.47 14.77 6.53
N TRP A 51 -11.11 13.74 7.09
CA TRP A 51 -12.52 13.44 6.90
C TRP A 51 -13.33 13.89 8.12
N LYS A 52 -14.41 14.62 7.87
CA LYS A 52 -15.37 15.05 8.90
C LYS A 52 -16.78 14.97 8.35
N ASP A 53 -17.71 14.45 9.13
CA ASP A 53 -19.14 14.35 8.77
C ASP A 53 -19.35 13.66 7.42
N LYS A 54 -18.55 12.60 7.15
CA LYS A 54 -18.54 11.82 5.90
C LYS A 54 -18.12 12.60 4.65
N LYS A 55 -17.47 13.76 4.82
CA LYS A 55 -16.96 14.61 3.74
C LYS A 55 -15.45 14.83 3.88
N LEU A 56 -14.77 14.98 2.74
CA LEU A 56 -13.38 15.42 2.73
C LEU A 56 -13.38 16.89 3.17
N PHE A 57 -12.90 17.14 4.37
CA PHE A 57 -12.82 18.49 4.93
C PHE A 57 -11.61 19.24 4.39
N LYS A 58 -10.45 18.56 4.34
CA LYS A 58 -9.20 19.14 3.87
C LYS A 58 -8.27 18.05 3.37
N GLU A 59 -7.51 18.37 2.33
CA GLU A 59 -6.36 17.60 1.90
C GLU A 59 -5.09 18.44 2.08
N ILE A 60 -4.07 17.85 2.70
CA ILE A 60 -2.76 18.47 2.91
C ILE A 60 -1.74 17.59 2.20
N ILE A 61 -1.07 18.15 1.20
CA ILE A 61 -0.02 17.46 0.45
C ILE A 61 1.30 18.15 0.77
N LYS A 62 2.24 17.40 1.35
CA LYS A 62 3.62 17.82 1.53
C LYS A 62 4.51 17.05 0.57
N ARG A 63 5.43 17.77 -0.07
CA ARG A 63 6.44 17.20 -0.96
C ARG A 63 7.81 17.65 -0.48
N ASP A 64 8.69 16.69 -0.25
CA ASP A 64 10.06 16.95 0.16
C ASP A 64 11.01 16.13 -0.73
N THR A 65 12.12 16.73 -1.13
CA THR A 65 13.15 16.04 -1.90
C THR A 65 14.06 15.23 -0.96
N ILE A 66 14.33 13.98 -1.31
CA ILE A 66 15.21 13.07 -0.57
C ILE A 66 16.28 12.48 -1.49
N PRO A 67 17.44 12.04 -0.95
CA PRO A 67 18.47 11.38 -1.74
C PRO A 67 17.98 10.03 -2.27
N SER A 68 18.27 9.73 -3.54
CA SER A 68 17.91 8.44 -4.14
C SER A 68 18.75 7.29 -3.57
N LEU A 69 18.12 6.12 -3.41
CA LEU A 69 18.78 4.88 -2.98
C LEU A 69 19.52 4.16 -4.13
N GLY A 70 19.40 4.68 -5.35
CA GLY A 70 19.99 4.12 -6.56
C GLY A 70 19.16 2.97 -7.15
N ASP A 71 19.80 2.24 -8.07
CA ASP A 71 19.14 1.20 -8.85
C ASP A 71 19.39 -0.19 -8.25
N THR A 72 18.50 -1.13 -8.54
CA THR A 72 18.61 -2.56 -8.26
C THR A 72 18.27 -3.36 -9.51
N LEU A 73 18.80 -4.57 -9.61
CA LEU A 73 18.39 -5.52 -10.65
C LEU A 73 17.14 -6.25 -10.18
N MET A 74 16.07 -6.17 -10.95
CA MET A 74 14.86 -6.96 -10.74
C MET A 74 14.57 -7.84 -11.94
N GLU A 75 14.01 -9.01 -11.66
CA GLU A 75 13.52 -9.91 -12.69
C GLU A 75 12.09 -9.48 -13.07
N SER A 76 11.89 -9.16 -14.35
CA SER A 76 10.59 -8.80 -14.91
C SER A 76 10.19 -9.86 -15.93
N GLU A 77 8.91 -10.24 -15.98
CA GLU A 77 8.38 -11.17 -16.97
C GLU A 77 7.66 -10.38 -18.05
N ASP A 78 8.01 -10.60 -19.32
CA ASP A 78 7.29 -10.01 -20.44
C ASP A 78 5.96 -10.73 -20.74
N LYS A 79 5.22 -10.22 -21.73
CA LYS A 79 3.90 -10.78 -22.09
C LYS A 79 3.96 -12.19 -22.65
N ASP A 80 5.12 -12.62 -23.11
CA ASP A 80 5.37 -13.94 -23.70
C ASP A 80 5.92 -14.94 -22.66
N GLY A 81 6.08 -14.50 -21.40
CA GLY A 81 6.55 -15.32 -20.29
C GLY A 81 8.06 -15.42 -20.17
N VAL A 82 8.81 -14.55 -20.85
CA VAL A 82 10.28 -14.53 -20.79
C VAL A 82 10.72 -13.61 -19.65
N VAL A 83 11.62 -14.13 -18.80
CA VAL A 83 12.20 -13.39 -17.69
C VAL A 83 13.42 -12.59 -18.15
N HIS A 84 13.39 -11.27 -17.92
CA HIS A 84 14.48 -10.33 -18.17
C HIS A 84 15.00 -9.77 -16.85
N LYS A 85 16.27 -9.34 -16.85
CA LYS A 85 16.87 -8.62 -15.73
C LYS A 85 16.98 -7.14 -16.08
N ASP A 86 16.14 -6.33 -15.44
CA ASP A 86 16.07 -4.89 -15.68
C ASP A 86 16.55 -4.10 -14.47
N ASN A 87 17.22 -2.97 -14.74
CA ASN A 87 17.51 -1.99 -13.70
C ASN A 87 16.22 -1.25 -13.34
N SER A 88 15.91 -1.24 -12.06
CA SER A 88 14.74 -0.57 -11.47
C SER A 88 15.16 0.22 -10.25
N LYS A 89 14.41 1.27 -9.91
CA LYS A 89 14.68 2.08 -8.71
C LYS A 89 14.41 1.25 -7.47
N LYS A 90 15.24 1.40 -6.44
CA LYS A 90 15.00 0.76 -5.14
C LYS A 90 13.80 1.41 -4.44
N ASP A 91 12.91 0.56 -3.94
CA ASP A 91 11.80 0.97 -3.10
C ASP A 91 12.26 1.31 -1.68
N TYR A 92 11.56 2.26 -1.06
CA TYR A 92 11.77 2.65 0.33
C TYR A 92 10.91 1.79 1.26
N GLU A 93 11.47 1.41 2.40
CA GLU A 93 10.69 0.88 3.51
C GLU A 93 10.24 2.03 4.42
N PHE A 94 8.94 2.12 4.66
CA PHE A 94 8.35 3.11 5.54
C PHE A 94 8.14 2.54 6.94
N TYR A 95 8.71 3.21 7.94
CA TYR A 95 8.48 2.92 9.36
C TYR A 95 7.65 4.05 9.95
N ILE A 96 6.42 3.75 10.40
CA ILE A 96 5.51 4.72 11.02
C ILE A 96 5.40 4.40 12.51
N THR A 97 5.68 5.39 13.36
CA THR A 97 5.46 5.29 14.81
C THR A 97 4.32 6.24 15.20
N VAL A 98 3.34 5.72 15.92
CA VAL A 98 2.21 6.50 16.47
C VAL A 98 2.44 6.67 17.97
N GLN A 99 2.24 7.90 18.49
CA GLN A 99 2.40 8.25 19.91
C GLN A 99 1.10 8.77 20.50
#